data_AF-A0A7X9B186-F1
#
_entry.id   AF-A0A7X9B186-F1
#
_cell.length_a   1.000
_cell.length_b   1.000
_cell.length_c   1.000
_cell.angle_alpha   90.00
_cell.angle_beta   90.00
_cell.angle_gamma   90.00
#
_symmetry.space_group_name_H-M   'P 1'
#
loop_
_entity.id
_entity.type
_entity.pdbx_description
1 polymer ?
#
loop_
_entity_poly.entity_id
_entity_poly.type
_entity_poly.pdbx_seq_one_letter_code
_entity_poly.pdbx_strand_id
1 'polypeptide(L)'
;MQTPQELTAKVKQMARDFGADLVGIASISRYDGAPPKVRPQAHLPEAKAVIVMAIHHLDASIDFGAEPNSNFPGAFQIGMIPKLDTLAYRIAQSVEALGYTTVPISCTHYWRHRQIEGVPYDHAASFSNINALTAAGLGEYGW
;
A
#
# COMPACT_ATOMS: atom_id res chain seq x y z
N MET A 1 9.44 23.04 14.91
CA MET A 1 8.55 22.34 13.96
C MET A 1 9.41 21.29 13.27
N GLN A 2 8.96 20.04 13.16
CA GLN A 2 9.76 18.96 12.56
C GLN A 2 9.94 19.22 11.05
N THR A 3 11.12 18.97 10.50
CA THR A 3 11.36 19.10 9.05
C THR A 3 10.69 17.94 8.27
N PRO A 4 10.39 18.10 6.97
CA PRO A 4 9.85 17.00 6.15
C PRO A 4 10.74 15.75 6.13
N GLN A 5 12.06 15.92 6.19
CA GLN A 5 13.03 14.83 6.23
C GLN A 5 13.00 14.09 7.57
N GLU A 6 12.95 14.83 8.68
CA GLU A 6 12.80 14.24 10.02
C GLU A 6 11.47 13.50 10.18
N LEU A 7 10.37 14.07 9.66
CA LEU A 7 9.07 13.41 9.65
C LEU A 7 9.11 12.12 8.84
N THR A 8 9.69 12.17 7.64
CA THR A 8 9.89 11.00 6.77
C THR A 8 10.66 9.90 7.48
N ALA A 9 11.78 10.23 8.12
CA ALA A 9 12.59 9.27 8.86
C ALA A 9 11.81 8.66 10.03
N LYS A 10 11.07 9.49 10.78
CA LYS A 10 10.25 9.06 11.92
C LYS A 10 9.13 8.10 11.48
N VAL A 11 8.38 8.42 10.44
CA VAL A 11 7.29 7.57 9.92
C VAL A 11 7.82 6.23 9.40
N LYS A 12 8.95 6.25 8.68
CA LYS A 12 9.61 5.01 8.25
C LYS A 12 10.08 4.17 9.43
N GLN A 13 10.61 4.78 10.49
CA GLN A 13 11.01 4.05 11.69
C GLN A 13 9.79 3.41 12.37
N MET A 14 8.72 4.17 12.58
CA MET A 14 7.46 3.64 13.14
C MET A 14 6.92 2.44 12.35
N ALA A 15 6.98 2.49 11.01
CA ALA A 15 6.51 1.39 10.17
C ALA A 15 7.31 0.11 10.41
N ARG A 16 8.64 0.23 10.52
CA ARG A 16 9.51 -0.91 10.86
C ARG A 16 9.26 -1.41 12.27
N ASP A 17 9.09 -0.51 13.23
CA ASP A 17 8.80 -0.87 14.63
C ASP A 17 7.46 -1.64 14.76
N PHE A 18 6.49 -1.37 13.89
CA PHE A 18 5.24 -2.13 13.83
C PHE A 18 5.35 -3.47 13.08
N GLY A 19 6.48 -3.73 12.40
CA GLY A 19 6.76 -4.99 11.70
C GLY A 19 6.68 -4.93 10.18
N ALA A 20 6.79 -3.76 9.56
CA ALA A 20 7.01 -3.67 8.11
C ALA A 20 8.46 -4.01 7.76
N ASP A 21 8.67 -4.97 6.85
CA ASP A 21 10.01 -5.33 6.35
C ASP A 21 10.54 -4.28 5.38
N LEU A 22 9.64 -3.69 4.57
CA LEU A 22 9.93 -2.58 3.69
C LEU A 22 8.97 -1.42 3.92
N VAL A 23 9.50 -0.20 3.79
CA VAL A 23 8.70 1.03 3.85
C VAL A 23 9.24 2.10 2.90
N GLY A 24 8.33 2.68 2.13
CA GLY A 24 8.58 3.73 1.15
C GLY A 24 7.51 4.81 1.26
N ILE A 25 7.86 6.01 0.82
CA ILE A 25 6.92 7.14 0.81
C ILE A 25 6.99 7.78 -0.58
N ALA A 26 5.87 7.79 -1.28
CA ALA A 26 5.75 8.36 -2.62
C ALA A 26 5.07 9.73 -2.57
N SER A 27 5.57 10.70 -3.33
CA SER A 27 4.85 11.95 -3.61
C SER A 27 3.65 11.67 -4.52
N ILE A 28 2.56 12.44 -4.36
CA ILE A 28 1.39 12.34 -5.24
C ILE A 28 1.69 12.57 -6.73
N SER A 29 2.74 13.33 -7.07
CA SER A 29 3.14 13.54 -8.48
C SER A 29 3.55 12.25 -9.19
N ARG A 30 3.94 11.21 -8.45
CA ARG A 30 4.22 9.88 -9.01
C ARG A 30 2.97 9.18 -9.56
N TYR A 31 1.78 9.71 -9.30
CA TYR A 31 0.49 9.18 -9.75
C TYR A 31 -0.15 10.02 -10.87
N ASP A 32 0.57 10.99 -11.45
CA ASP A 32 0.03 11.89 -12.49
C ASP A 32 -0.37 11.18 -13.78
N GLY A 33 0.18 9.99 -14.05
CA GLY A 33 -0.23 9.13 -15.17
C GLY A 33 -1.45 8.25 -14.87
N ALA A 34 -1.88 8.11 -13.62
CA ALA A 34 -3.00 7.24 -13.25
C ALA A 34 -4.36 7.92 -13.51
N PRO A 35 -5.45 7.18 -13.78
CA PRO A 35 -6.78 7.76 -13.88
C PRO A 35 -7.18 8.49 -12.58
N PRO A 36 -7.78 9.70 -12.63
CA PRO A 36 -8.09 10.49 -11.44
C PRO A 36 -8.87 9.74 -10.35
N LYS A 37 -9.81 8.88 -10.74
CA LYS A 37 -10.68 8.11 -9.82
C LYS A 37 -9.95 7.01 -9.04
N VAL A 38 -8.69 6.71 -9.35
CA VAL A 38 -7.85 5.72 -8.64
C VAL A 38 -6.56 6.33 -8.10
N ARG A 39 -6.43 7.66 -8.13
CA ARG A 39 -5.30 8.39 -7.52
C ARG A 39 -5.48 8.49 -5.99
N PRO A 40 -4.42 8.80 -5.23
CA PRO A 40 -4.54 9.07 -3.79
C PRO A 40 -5.61 10.12 -3.45
N GLN A 41 -5.75 11.15 -4.29
CA GLN A 41 -6.71 12.23 -4.09
C GLN A 41 -8.18 11.80 -4.23
N ALA A 42 -8.46 10.64 -4.83
CA ALA A 42 -9.81 10.08 -4.85
C ALA A 42 -10.24 9.55 -3.47
N HIS A 43 -9.29 9.26 -2.58
CA HIS A 43 -9.51 8.74 -1.23
C HIS A 43 -9.32 9.81 -0.16
N LEU A 44 -8.35 10.70 -0.36
CA LEU A 44 -8.08 11.84 0.50
C LEU A 44 -7.75 13.07 -0.38
N PRO A 45 -8.70 14.00 -0.60
CA PRO A 45 -8.56 15.08 -1.58
C PRO A 45 -7.28 15.92 -1.43
N GLU A 46 -6.82 16.15 -0.20
CA GLU A 46 -5.63 16.95 0.10
C GLU A 46 -4.34 16.13 0.23
N ALA A 47 -4.35 14.83 -0.12
CA ALA A 47 -3.21 13.94 -0.01
C ALA A 47 -1.95 14.55 -0.62
N LYS A 48 -0.82 14.45 0.10
CA LYS A 48 0.51 14.91 -0.36
C LYS A 48 1.49 13.77 -0.57
N ALA A 49 1.28 12.66 0.12
CA ALA A 49 2.14 11.50 0.06
C ALA A 49 1.34 10.21 0.26
N VAL A 50 1.93 9.10 -0.17
CA VAL A 50 1.44 7.73 0.08
C VAL A 50 2.53 6.99 0.83
N ILE A 51 2.20 6.46 2.02
CA ILE A 51 3.08 5.59 2.78
C ILE A 51 2.79 4.15 2.34
N VAL A 52 3.82 3.45 1.85
CA VAL A 52 3.71 2.11 1.31
C VAL A 52 4.56 1.17 2.15
N MET A 53 3.99 0.05 2.55
CA MET A 53 4.63 -0.95 3.39
C MET A 53 4.50 -2.32 2.75
N ALA A 54 5.48 -3.19 2.99
CA ALA A 54 5.41 -4.59 2.62
C ALA A 54 5.93 -5.48 3.75
N ILE A 55 5.43 -6.72 3.75
CA ILE A 55 5.90 -7.80 4.62
C ILE A 55 6.43 -8.90 3.71
N HIS A 56 7.58 -9.46 4.07
CA HIS A 56 8.18 -10.59 3.39
C HIS A 56 7.42 -11.87 3.76
N HIS A 57 7.01 -12.64 2.75
CA HIS A 57 6.53 -13.99 3.01
C HIS A 57 7.73 -14.85 3.36
N LEU A 58 7.60 -15.73 4.36
CA LEU A 58 8.67 -16.67 4.66
C LEU A 58 8.91 -17.59 3.46
N ASP A 59 10.15 -17.66 2.98
CA ASP A 59 10.53 -18.43 1.77
C ASP A 59 10.05 -19.88 1.87
N ALA A 60 10.30 -20.55 3.00
CA ALA A 60 9.86 -21.93 3.22
C ALA A 60 8.33 -22.11 3.17
N SER A 61 7.55 -21.08 3.52
CA SER A 61 6.08 -21.12 3.39
C SER A 61 5.63 -20.96 1.94
N ILE A 62 6.40 -20.25 1.12
CA ILE A 62 6.18 -20.12 -0.32
C ILE A 62 6.62 -21.41 -1.04
N ASP A 63 7.76 -21.97 -0.68
CA ASP A 63 8.27 -23.25 -1.23
C ASP A 63 7.33 -24.43 -0.93
N PHE A 64 6.64 -24.40 0.21
CA PHE A 64 5.61 -25.39 0.55
C PHE A 64 4.26 -25.13 -0.14
N GLY A 65 4.12 -24.01 -0.86
CA GLY A 65 2.92 -23.67 -1.61
C GLY A 65 2.63 -24.65 -2.75
N ALA A 66 1.36 -24.71 -3.16
CA ALA A 66 0.93 -25.52 -4.29
C ALA A 66 0.93 -24.73 -5.60
N GLU A 67 1.32 -25.39 -6.70
CA GLU A 67 1.12 -24.91 -8.08
C GLU A 67 -0.37 -24.69 -8.40
N PRO A 68 -0.74 -23.81 -9.36
CA PRO A 68 0.14 -23.15 -10.33
C PRO A 68 0.70 -21.77 -9.91
N ASN A 69 0.35 -21.24 -8.72
CA ASN A 69 0.88 -19.96 -8.25
C ASN A 69 0.62 -19.70 -6.76
N SER A 70 1.21 -18.60 -6.27
CA SER A 70 1.12 -18.10 -4.90
C SER A 70 -0.28 -17.67 -4.42
N ASN A 71 -1.36 -17.88 -5.18
CA ASN A 71 -2.73 -17.80 -4.67
C ASN A 71 -3.27 -19.12 -4.10
N PHE A 72 -2.51 -20.21 -4.22
CA PHE A 72 -2.81 -21.51 -3.62
C PHE A 72 -2.00 -21.91 -2.36
N PRO A 73 -1.23 -21.05 -1.64
CA PRO A 73 -0.40 -21.47 -0.49
C PRO A 73 -1.22 -21.67 0.79
N GLY A 74 -2.53 -21.92 0.68
CA GLY A 74 -3.41 -22.25 1.78
C GLY A 74 -3.59 -21.13 2.82
N ALA A 75 -3.82 -21.52 4.07
CA ALA A 75 -4.16 -20.60 5.16
C ALA A 75 -3.07 -19.54 5.46
N PHE A 76 -1.82 -19.80 5.09
CA PHE A 76 -0.71 -18.84 5.28
C PHE A 76 -0.95 -17.55 4.51
N GLN A 77 -1.36 -17.64 3.23
CA GLN A 77 -1.67 -16.46 2.40
C GLN A 77 -2.77 -15.60 3.02
N ILE A 78 -3.84 -16.26 3.47
CA ILE A 78 -5.02 -15.60 4.06
C ILE A 78 -4.61 -14.83 5.31
N GLY A 79 -3.65 -15.36 6.09
CA GLY A 79 -3.11 -14.70 7.27
C GLY A 79 -2.31 -13.42 6.99
N MET A 80 -1.93 -13.14 5.74
CA MET A 80 -1.12 -11.96 5.40
C MET A 80 -1.92 -10.68 5.22
N ILE A 81 -3.15 -10.78 4.71
CA ILE A 81 -4.05 -9.62 4.54
C ILE A 81 -4.28 -8.91 5.89
N PRO A 82 -4.72 -9.60 6.98
CA PRO A 82 -4.92 -8.96 8.27
C PRO A 82 -3.64 -8.34 8.86
N LYS A 83 -2.46 -8.87 8.56
CA LYS A 83 -1.18 -8.30 9.03
C LYS A 83 -0.92 -6.95 8.37
N LEU A 84 -1.08 -6.88 7.04
CA LEU A 84 -0.95 -5.63 6.29
C LEU A 84 -2.00 -4.60 6.71
N ASP A 85 -3.24 -5.01 6.90
CA ASP A 85 -4.32 -4.11 7.36
C ASP A 85 -4.05 -3.58 8.77
N THR A 86 -3.52 -4.42 9.66
CA THR A 86 -3.10 -4.00 11.01
C THR A 86 -1.96 -2.98 10.94
N LEU A 87 -0.96 -3.18 10.07
CA LEU A 87 0.11 -2.21 9.86
C LEU A 87 -0.43 -0.87 9.34
N ALA A 88 -1.28 -0.91 8.31
CA ALA A 88 -1.89 0.27 7.71
C ALA A 88 -2.65 1.10 8.74
N TYR A 89 -3.47 0.44 9.57
CA TYR A 89 -4.21 1.08 10.64
C TYR A 89 -3.31 1.70 11.70
N ARG A 90 -2.31 0.95 12.23
CA ARG A 90 -1.41 1.45 13.28
C ARG A 90 -0.57 2.63 12.82
N ILE A 91 -0.12 2.62 11.57
CA ILE A 91 0.61 3.76 11.00
C ILE A 91 -0.32 4.94 10.79
N ALA A 92 -1.52 4.74 10.27
CA ALA A 92 -2.49 5.83 10.11
C ALA A 92 -2.79 6.51 11.46
N GLN A 93 -3.05 5.73 12.52
CA GLN A 93 -3.23 6.28 13.88
C GLN A 93 -2.02 7.07 14.36
N SER A 94 -0.81 6.55 14.15
CA SER A 94 0.42 7.18 14.61
C SER A 94 0.70 8.49 13.87
N VAL A 95 0.44 8.54 12.56
CA VAL A 95 0.63 9.73 11.73
C VAL A 95 -0.45 10.79 12.03
N GLU A 96 -1.69 10.36 12.27
CA GLU A 96 -2.76 11.23 12.71
C GLU A 96 -2.48 11.85 14.08
N ALA A 97 -1.91 11.09 15.02
CA ALA A 97 -1.44 11.60 16.31
C ALA A 97 -0.30 12.64 16.19
N LEU A 98 0.41 12.68 15.06
CA LEU A 98 1.38 13.73 14.73
C LEU A 98 0.74 14.98 14.10
N GLY A 99 -0.58 14.98 13.90
CA GLY A 99 -1.35 16.09 13.34
C GLY A 99 -1.57 16.03 11.83
N TYR A 100 -1.36 14.87 11.18
CA TYR A 100 -1.53 14.71 9.74
C TYR A 100 -2.71 13.79 9.41
N THR A 101 -3.75 14.33 8.78
CA THR A 101 -4.92 13.57 8.33
C THR A 101 -4.48 12.39 7.44
N THR A 102 -4.87 11.18 7.83
CA THR A 102 -4.41 9.96 7.16
C THR A 102 -5.56 8.97 6.98
N VAL A 103 -5.69 8.38 5.79
CA VAL A 103 -6.65 7.31 5.52
C VAL A 103 -5.88 6.00 5.26
N PRO A 104 -6.13 4.92 6.02
CA PRO A 104 -5.53 3.64 5.72
C PRO A 104 -6.21 3.01 4.50
N ILE A 105 -5.40 2.43 3.59
CA ILE A 105 -5.89 1.61 2.49
C ILE A 105 -5.67 0.14 2.86
N SER A 106 -6.73 -0.66 2.83
CA SER A 106 -6.64 -2.09 3.09
C SER A 106 -5.96 -2.85 1.94
N CYS A 107 -5.33 -3.98 2.25
CA CYS A 107 -4.71 -4.85 1.26
C CYS A 107 -5.72 -5.30 0.21
N THR A 108 -6.95 -5.59 0.65
CA THR A 108 -8.13 -5.81 -0.20
C THR A 108 -9.17 -4.74 0.10
N HIS A 109 -9.37 -3.79 -0.82
CA HIS A 109 -10.37 -2.73 -0.69
C HIS A 109 -11.56 -2.99 -1.63
N TYR A 110 -12.30 -1.93 -1.99
CA TYR A 110 -13.36 -2.02 -2.99
C TYR A 110 -12.80 -2.32 -4.39
N TRP A 111 -13.26 -3.43 -4.94
CA TRP A 111 -13.11 -3.79 -6.34
C TRP A 111 -14.34 -3.34 -7.12
N ARG A 112 -14.11 -2.62 -8.22
CA ARG A 112 -15.19 -2.18 -9.11
C ARG A 112 -15.21 -3.11 -10.32
N HIS A 113 -16.14 -4.05 -10.31
CA HIS A 113 -16.30 -5.06 -11.35
C HIS A 113 -16.83 -4.51 -12.68
N ARG A 114 -17.40 -3.30 -12.67
CA ARG A 114 -17.86 -2.60 -13.87
C ARG A 114 -16.94 -1.43 -14.18
N GLN A 115 -16.83 -1.10 -15.47
CA GLN A 115 -16.08 0.05 -15.92
C GLN A 115 -16.55 1.32 -15.22
N ILE A 116 -15.58 2.13 -14.82
CA ILE A 116 -15.80 3.45 -14.26
C ILE A 116 -15.45 4.44 -15.36
N GLU A 117 -16.30 5.43 -15.60
CA GLU A 117 -16.00 6.52 -16.52
C GLU A 117 -14.62 7.14 -16.19
N GLY A 118 -13.76 7.26 -17.21
CA GLY A 118 -12.41 7.79 -17.08
C GLY A 118 -11.36 6.76 -16.65
N VAL A 119 -11.73 5.49 -16.40
CA VAL A 119 -10.82 4.38 -16.14
C VAL A 119 -10.83 3.43 -17.34
N PRO A 120 -9.70 3.21 -18.04
CA PRO A 120 -9.67 2.52 -19.33
C PRO A 120 -9.72 0.98 -19.23
N TYR A 121 -10.08 0.43 -18.07
CA TYR A 121 -10.10 -1.01 -17.82
C TYR A 121 -11.25 -1.39 -16.87
N ASP A 122 -11.75 -2.61 -17.02
CA ASP A 122 -12.70 -3.24 -16.11
C ASP A 122 -12.00 -3.79 -14.86
N HIS A 123 -12.78 -4.23 -13.87
CA HIS A 123 -12.26 -4.87 -12.65
C HIS A 123 -11.22 -4.01 -11.91
N ALA A 124 -11.47 -2.71 -11.85
CA ALA A 124 -10.55 -1.76 -11.25
C ALA A 124 -10.58 -1.84 -9.72
N ALA A 125 -9.43 -2.11 -9.10
CA ALA A 125 -9.24 -1.80 -7.69
C ALA A 125 -9.37 -0.29 -7.48
N SER A 126 -9.97 0.12 -6.36
CA SER A 126 -10.11 1.55 -6.04
C SER A 126 -8.74 2.22 -5.81
N PHE A 127 -7.71 1.45 -5.46
CA PHE A 127 -6.32 1.87 -5.41
C PHE A 127 -5.40 0.68 -5.72
N SER A 128 -4.31 0.89 -6.47
CA SER A 128 -3.38 -0.18 -6.85
C SER A 128 -2.18 -0.23 -5.92
N ASN A 129 -2.10 -1.26 -5.07
CA ASN A 129 -0.96 -1.49 -4.18
C ASN A 129 0.34 -1.79 -4.96
N ILE A 130 0.25 -2.44 -6.13
CA ILE A 130 1.40 -2.72 -7.01
C ILE A 130 1.98 -1.40 -7.53
N ASN A 131 1.14 -0.52 -8.08
CA ASN A 131 1.61 0.77 -8.60
C ASN A 131 2.14 1.65 -7.47
N ALA A 132 1.56 1.55 -6.26
CA ALA A 132 2.07 2.25 -5.08
C ALA A 132 3.47 1.77 -4.68
N LEU A 133 3.73 0.46 -4.73
CA LEU A 133 5.04 -0.14 -4.47
C LEU A 133 6.12 0.46 -5.41
N THR A 134 5.81 0.50 -6.71
CA THR A 134 6.69 1.10 -7.73
C THR A 134 6.85 2.61 -7.54
N ALA A 135 5.76 3.33 -7.24
CA ALA A 135 5.80 4.76 -7.00
C ALA A 135 6.67 5.13 -5.78
N ALA A 136 6.69 4.27 -4.76
CA ALA A 136 7.49 4.43 -3.56
C ALA A 136 8.95 3.95 -3.71
N GLY A 137 9.32 3.40 -4.87
CA GLY A 137 10.66 2.89 -5.14
C GLY A 137 10.99 1.59 -4.41
N LEU A 138 9.97 0.79 -4.09
CA LEU A 138 10.11 -0.49 -3.39
C LEU A 138 10.05 -1.71 -4.32
N GLY A 139 9.79 -1.51 -5.61
CA GLY A 139 9.75 -2.57 -6.60
C GLY A 139 9.69 -2.02 -8.02
N GLU A 140 9.74 -2.93 -8.98
CA GLU A 140 9.64 -2.67 -10.42
C GLU A 140 8.63 -3.62 -11.05
N TYR A 141 8.15 -3.28 -12.25
CA TYR A 141 7.32 -4.21 -13.02
C TYR A 141 8.21 -5.32 -13.58
N GLY A 142 7.87 -6.57 -13.25
CA GLY A 142 8.44 -7.74 -13.92
C GLY A 142 7.82 -7.99 -15.31
N TRP A 143 8.48 -8.82 -16.11
CA TRP A 143 8.05 -9.24 -17.45
C TRP A 143 7.87 -10.76 -17.54
#